data_AF-A0A1H2SGC6-F1
#
_entry.id   AF-A0A1H2SGC6-F1
#
_cell.length_a   1.000
_cell.length_b   1.000
_cell.length_c   1.000
_cell.angle_alpha   90.00
_cell.angle_beta   90.00
_cell.angle_gamma   90.00
#
_symmetry.space_group_name_H-M   'P 1'
#
loop_
_entity.id
_entity.type
_entity.pdbx_description
1 polymer ?
#
loop_
_entity_poly.entity_id
_entity_poly.type
_entity_poly.pdbx_seq_one_letter_code
_entity_poly.pdbx_strand_id
1 'polypeptide(L)'
;MKNLNFLIVALVLLATASYAQKAEKITAKGGIHYITTSIDYPITGTYLFSGEAEPIVQLNPDGTGIFQLHDLSKTNIDWGMECFENGTPKYQKGFNYAVYSLWYKNREENDAEWTYAHFSIHFQKKKMFISGERSKDYSDPATEIAN
;
A
#
# COMPACT_ATOMS: atom_id res chain seq x y z
N MET A 1 -35.50 -39.11 -1.53
CA MET A 1 -34.65 -37.96 -1.94
C MET A 1 -35.08 -36.71 -1.16
N LYS A 2 -34.67 -36.54 0.11
CA LYS A 2 -35.04 -35.33 0.89
C LYS A 2 -33.90 -34.80 1.78
N ASN A 3 -32.73 -35.45 1.71
CA ASN A 3 -31.62 -35.21 2.63
C ASN A 3 -30.37 -34.69 1.88
N LEU A 4 -30.40 -34.68 0.54
CA LEU A 4 -29.28 -34.22 -0.28
C LEU A 4 -29.21 -32.69 -0.37
N ASN A 5 -30.36 -32.01 -0.30
CA ASN A 5 -30.43 -30.54 -0.35
C ASN A 5 -29.87 -29.86 0.91
N PHE A 6 -29.80 -30.57 2.04
CA PHE A 6 -29.22 -30.02 3.28
C PHE A 6 -27.69 -30.05 3.29
N LEU A 7 -27.05 -30.92 2.48
CA LEU A 7 -25.59 -31.02 2.44
C LEU A 7 -24.94 -29.89 1.62
N ILE A 8 -25.65 -29.33 0.65
CA ILE A 8 -25.13 -28.29 -0.23
C ILE A 8 -25.09 -26.92 0.47
N VAL A 9 -26.03 -26.64 1.37
CA VAL A 9 -26.07 -25.38 2.14
C VAL A 9 -24.95 -25.31 3.19
N ALA A 10 -24.50 -26.46 3.72
CA ALA A 10 -23.40 -26.51 4.68
C ALA A 10 -22.02 -26.28 4.04
N LEU A 11 -21.85 -26.55 2.75
CA LEU A 11 -20.55 -26.46 2.08
C LEU A 11 -20.16 -25.03 1.62
N VAL A 12 -21.13 -24.13 1.52
CA VAL A 12 -20.90 -22.75 1.03
C VAL A 12 -20.40 -21.80 2.13
N LEU A 13 -20.50 -22.18 3.41
CA LEU A 13 -20.16 -21.31 4.55
C LEU A 13 -18.68 -21.31 4.98
N LEU A 14 -17.82 -22.13 4.37
CA LEU A 14 -16.43 -22.34 4.84
C LEU A 14 -15.33 -21.73 3.95
N ALA A 15 -15.69 -20.98 2.90
CA ALA A 15 -14.72 -20.41 1.97
C ALA A 15 -14.48 -18.89 2.15
N THR A 16 -14.77 -18.32 3.32
CA THR A 16 -14.20 -17.01 3.65
C THR A 16 -12.72 -17.24 3.94
N ALA A 17 -11.88 -17.14 2.90
CA ALA A 17 -10.44 -17.02 3.08
C ALA A 17 -10.20 -15.76 3.92
N SER A 18 -10.01 -15.93 5.23
CA SER A 18 -9.45 -14.89 6.08
C SER A 18 -8.00 -14.72 5.63
N TYR A 19 -7.79 -13.84 4.65
CA TYR A 19 -6.47 -13.30 4.38
C TYR A 19 -6.07 -12.51 5.62
N ALA A 20 -5.41 -13.15 6.57
CA ALA A 20 -4.67 -12.43 7.59
C ALA A 20 -3.78 -11.43 6.84
N GLN A 21 -3.97 -10.13 7.07
CA GLN A 21 -3.15 -9.10 6.45
C GLN A 21 -1.70 -9.38 6.87
N LYS A 22 -0.87 -9.78 5.91
CA LYS A 22 0.51 -10.19 6.18
C LYS A 22 1.30 -8.95 6.64
N ALA A 23 1.60 -8.89 7.93
CA ALA A 23 2.54 -7.92 8.48
C ALA A 23 3.97 -8.45 8.37
N GLU A 24 4.88 -7.63 7.86
CA GLU A 24 6.32 -7.86 7.92
C GLU A 24 6.95 -7.00 9.01
N LYS A 25 7.79 -7.59 9.85
CA LYS A 25 8.54 -6.87 10.86
C LYS A 25 9.81 -6.28 10.25
N ILE A 26 10.00 -4.98 10.40
CA ILE A 26 11.21 -4.26 9.97
C ILE A 26 11.91 -3.61 11.15
N THR A 27 13.21 -3.34 11.00
CA THR A 27 13.98 -2.52 11.94
C THR A 27 14.44 -1.28 11.21
N ALA A 28 13.99 -0.12 11.69
CA ALA A 28 14.32 1.19 11.14
C ALA A 28 14.99 2.05 12.20
N LYS A 29 15.52 3.20 11.78
CA LYS A 29 16.03 4.21 12.71
C LYS A 29 14.90 4.72 13.60
N GLY A 30 14.87 4.28 14.86
CA GLY A 30 13.81 4.59 15.81
C GLY A 30 13.10 3.39 16.41
N GLY A 31 13.37 2.18 15.90
CA GLY A 31 12.93 0.93 16.54
C GLY A 31 12.35 -0.10 15.57
N ILE A 32 11.53 -0.97 16.14
CA ILE A 32 10.81 -2.03 15.42
C ILE A 32 9.50 -1.46 14.87
N HIS A 33 9.25 -1.72 13.60
CA HIS A 33 8.00 -1.37 12.91
C HIS A 33 7.42 -2.61 12.25
N TYR A 34 6.12 -2.53 11.90
CA TYR A 34 5.46 -3.54 11.10
C TYR A 34 4.91 -2.89 9.84
N ILE A 35 5.08 -3.53 8.69
CA ILE A 35 4.64 -3.01 7.39
C ILE A 35 3.73 -3.99 6.66
N THR A 36 2.84 -3.46 5.82
CA THR A 36 1.93 -4.20 4.94
C THR A 36 1.84 -3.50 3.59
N THR A 37 1.61 -4.26 2.51
CA THR A 37 1.34 -3.70 1.18
C THR A 37 -0.15 -3.49 0.93
N SER A 38 -1.01 -3.91 1.86
CA SER A 38 -2.46 -3.89 1.74
C SER A 38 -3.07 -2.83 2.65
N ILE A 39 -3.74 -1.84 2.07
CA ILE A 39 -4.62 -0.90 2.76
C ILE A 39 -5.97 -0.82 2.01
N ASP A 40 -6.97 -0.14 2.57
CA ASP A 40 -8.32 -0.03 1.99
C ASP A 40 -8.42 0.88 0.73
N TYR A 41 -7.30 1.14 0.06
CA TYR A 41 -7.16 2.04 -1.08
C TYR A 41 -6.16 1.49 -2.11
N PRO A 42 -6.33 1.78 -3.41
CA PRO A 42 -5.48 1.28 -4.48
C PRO A 42 -4.14 2.02 -4.54
N ILE A 43 -3.25 1.78 -3.57
CA ILE A 43 -1.96 2.49 -3.44
C ILE A 43 -0.90 2.05 -4.46
N THR A 44 -1.03 0.89 -5.06
CA THR A 44 -0.09 0.38 -6.06
C THR A 44 -0.17 1.16 -7.37
N GLY A 45 0.95 1.36 -8.05
CA GLY A 45 1.04 2.08 -9.32
C GLY A 45 2.14 3.14 -9.32
N THR A 46 2.14 3.99 -10.35
CA THR A 46 3.17 5.00 -10.59
C THR A 46 2.70 6.38 -10.14
N TYR A 47 3.50 7.02 -9.31
CA TYR A 47 3.35 8.37 -8.80
C TYR A 47 4.32 9.30 -9.54
N LEU A 48 3.77 10.37 -10.12
CA LEU A 48 4.51 11.30 -10.97
C LEU A 48 4.76 12.62 -10.24
N PHE A 49 5.96 13.18 -10.38
CA PHE A 49 6.26 14.52 -9.91
C PHE A 49 5.59 15.56 -10.81
N SER A 50 4.69 16.39 -10.27
CA SER A 50 3.96 17.42 -11.02
C SER A 50 3.25 16.95 -12.31
N GLY A 51 2.94 15.65 -12.42
CA GLY A 51 2.36 15.05 -13.63
C GLY A 51 3.35 14.85 -14.79
N GLU A 52 4.64 15.12 -14.58
CA GLU A 52 5.71 14.90 -15.56
C GLU A 52 6.16 13.43 -15.57
N ALA A 53 6.90 13.04 -16.61
CA ALA A 53 7.33 11.65 -16.80
C ALA A 53 8.37 11.19 -15.77
N GLU A 54 9.21 12.09 -15.25
CA GLU A 54 10.23 11.79 -14.23
C GLU A 54 10.45 13.01 -13.31
N PRO A 55 10.86 12.81 -12.04
CA PRO A 55 11.10 11.52 -11.39
C PRO A 55 9.82 10.81 -10.95
N ILE A 56 9.87 9.48 -10.94
CA ILE A 56 8.75 8.61 -10.55
C ILE A 56 8.97 7.93 -9.20
N VAL A 57 7.87 7.53 -8.57
CA VAL A 57 7.85 6.44 -7.59
C VAL A 57 6.85 5.39 -8.05
N GLN A 58 7.26 4.14 -8.17
CA GLN A 58 6.40 3.02 -8.53
C GLN A 58 6.30 2.06 -7.35
N LEU A 59 5.08 1.73 -6.95
CA LEU A 59 4.77 0.76 -5.90
C LEU A 59 4.07 -0.47 -6.48
N ASN A 60 4.73 -1.62 -6.51
CA ASN A 60 4.17 -2.90 -6.98
C ASN A 60 3.46 -3.66 -5.85
N PRO A 61 2.38 -4.42 -6.12
CA PRO A 61 1.59 -5.12 -5.09
C PRO A 61 2.34 -6.08 -4.18
N ASP A 62 3.47 -6.61 -4.64
CA ASP A 62 4.32 -7.57 -3.93
C ASP A 62 5.28 -6.91 -2.92
N GLY A 63 5.21 -5.58 -2.76
CA GLY A 63 6.09 -4.82 -1.86
C GLY A 63 7.41 -4.42 -2.51
N THR A 64 7.55 -4.59 -3.83
CA THR A 64 8.70 -4.10 -4.59
C THR A 64 8.36 -2.81 -5.33
N GLY A 65 9.34 -2.07 -5.79
CA GLY A 65 9.08 -0.82 -6.49
C GLY A 65 10.32 -0.15 -7.07
N ILE A 66 10.11 1.07 -7.54
CA ILE A 66 11.15 1.97 -8.02
C ILE A 66 11.01 3.31 -7.31
N PHE A 67 12.11 3.85 -6.79
CA PHE A 67 12.19 5.22 -6.29
C PHE A 67 13.22 5.99 -7.09
N GLN A 68 12.81 7.09 -7.72
CA GLN A 68 13.72 7.99 -8.43
C GLN A 68 13.84 9.31 -7.66
N LEU A 69 15.07 9.64 -7.24
CA LEU A 69 15.41 10.94 -6.68
C LEU A 69 15.66 11.94 -7.82
N HIS A 70 15.58 13.25 -7.54
CA HIS A 70 15.59 14.30 -8.56
C HIS A 70 16.88 14.36 -9.41
N ASP A 71 17.99 13.87 -8.85
CA ASP A 71 19.35 13.95 -9.37
C ASP A 71 19.96 12.57 -9.69
N LEU A 72 19.22 11.48 -9.47
CA LEU A 72 19.76 10.12 -9.48
C LEU A 72 19.07 9.18 -10.49
N SER A 73 19.76 8.07 -10.76
CA SER A 73 19.22 6.89 -11.38
C SER A 73 18.07 6.29 -10.57
N LYS A 74 17.16 5.61 -11.25
CA LYS A 74 16.09 4.82 -10.64
C LYS A 74 16.68 3.75 -9.71
N THR A 75 16.19 3.68 -8.48
CA THR A 75 16.60 2.67 -7.49
C THR A 75 15.48 1.66 -7.29
N ASN A 76 15.80 0.37 -7.36
CA ASN A 76 14.87 -0.69 -6.98
C ASN A 76 14.70 -0.72 -5.46
N ILE A 77 13.45 -0.73 -5.00
CA ILE A 77 13.13 -0.66 -3.57
C ILE A 77 12.26 -1.83 -3.11
N ASP A 78 12.39 -2.16 -1.83
CA ASP A 78 11.33 -2.82 -1.06
C ASP A 78 10.54 -1.75 -0.31
N TRP A 79 9.22 -1.92 -0.16
CA TRP A 79 8.35 -0.95 0.48
C TRP A 79 7.17 -1.59 1.24
N GLY A 80 6.59 -0.82 2.16
CA GLY A 80 5.33 -1.14 2.81
C GLY A 80 4.77 0.02 3.62
N MET A 81 3.46 0.00 3.88
CA MET A 81 2.78 0.95 4.76
C MET A 81 2.85 0.47 6.21
N GLU A 82 3.14 1.37 7.14
CA GLU A 82 3.12 1.07 8.57
C GLU A 82 1.77 0.49 9.01
N CYS A 83 1.83 -0.57 9.80
CA CYS A 83 0.68 -1.27 10.35
C CYS A 83 0.94 -1.72 11.79
N PHE A 84 -0.09 -2.24 12.45
CA PHE A 84 0.05 -3.02 13.67
C PHE A 84 0.57 -4.42 13.35
N GLU A 85 1.00 -5.17 14.37
CA GLU A 85 1.52 -6.54 14.22
C GLU A 85 0.53 -7.50 13.56
N ASN A 86 -0.77 -7.23 13.67
CA ASN A 86 -1.84 -8.00 13.01
C ASN A 86 -2.10 -7.61 11.54
N GLY A 87 -1.30 -6.70 10.98
CA GLY A 87 -1.41 -6.20 9.60
C GLY A 87 -2.40 -5.05 9.41
N THR A 88 -3.14 -4.63 10.44
CA THR A 88 -4.07 -3.49 10.34
C THR A 88 -3.31 -2.18 10.08
N PRO A 89 -3.59 -1.43 8.99
CA PRO A 89 -2.86 -0.21 8.67
C PRO A 89 -2.94 0.87 9.77
N LYS A 90 -1.82 1.55 10.05
CA LYS A 90 -1.77 2.72 10.94
C LYS A 90 -1.87 3.99 10.11
N TYR A 91 -2.83 4.85 10.44
CA TYR A 91 -3.00 6.13 9.76
C TYR A 91 -3.67 7.17 10.65
N GLN A 92 -3.46 8.43 10.29
CA GLN A 92 -4.16 9.57 10.88
C GLN A 92 -5.24 10.04 9.90
N LYS A 93 -6.49 10.03 10.35
CA LYS A 93 -7.63 10.47 9.54
C LYS A 93 -7.99 11.92 9.86
N GLY A 94 -8.01 12.76 8.82
CA GLY A 94 -8.61 14.09 8.85
C GLY A 94 -10.00 14.10 8.20
N PHE A 95 -10.61 15.28 8.08
CA PHE A 95 -11.93 15.43 7.48
C PHE A 95 -11.97 14.96 6.01
N ASN A 96 -10.99 15.36 5.21
CA ASN A 96 -10.93 15.09 3.76
C ASN A 96 -9.60 14.43 3.32
N TYR A 97 -8.86 13.87 4.26
CA TYR A 97 -7.60 13.20 3.96
C TYR A 97 -7.29 12.10 4.96
N ALA A 98 -6.39 11.19 4.59
CA ALA A 98 -5.73 10.25 5.48
C ALA A 98 -4.22 10.28 5.26
N VAL A 99 -3.44 10.18 6.33
CA VAL A 99 -1.97 10.16 6.31
C VAL A 99 -1.47 8.81 6.80
N TYR A 100 -0.58 8.19 6.03
CA TYR A 100 0.10 6.94 6.35
C TYR A 100 1.61 7.17 6.41
N SER A 101 2.29 6.25 7.07
CA SER A 101 3.75 6.15 7.03
C SER A 101 4.13 5.11 5.98
N LEU A 102 4.78 5.54 4.90
CA LEU A 102 5.38 4.65 3.91
C LEU A 102 6.83 4.38 4.34
N TRP A 103 7.23 3.13 4.38
CA TRP A 103 8.62 2.72 4.58
C TRP A 103 9.16 2.15 3.28
N TYR A 104 10.39 2.48 2.95
CA TYR A 104 11.10 1.89 1.82
C TYR A 104 12.60 1.75 2.10
N LYS A 105 13.26 0.84 1.39
CA LYS A 105 14.73 0.72 1.41
C LYS A 105 15.25 0.33 0.03
N ASN A 106 16.52 0.63 -0.25
CA ASN A 106 17.18 0.14 -1.44
C ASN A 106 17.30 -1.40 -1.36
N ARG A 107 16.87 -2.09 -2.41
CA ARG A 107 16.91 -3.56 -2.49
C ARG A 107 18.29 -4.10 -2.88
N GLU A 108 19.09 -3.30 -3.58
CA GLU A 108 20.38 -3.71 -4.12
C GLU A 108 21.52 -3.52 -3.11
N GLU A 109 21.28 -2.74 -2.06
CA GLU A 109 22.22 -2.50 -0.96
C GLU A 109 21.95 -3.48 0.20
N ASN A 110 22.93 -4.31 0.53
CA ASN A 110 22.78 -5.35 1.58
C ASN A 110 22.45 -4.77 2.97
N ASP A 111 22.97 -3.60 3.30
CA ASP A 111 22.81 -2.94 4.60
C ASP A 111 21.90 -1.70 4.51
N ALA A 112 21.01 -1.66 3.52
CA ALA A 112 20.11 -0.52 3.32
C ALA A 112 19.20 -0.29 4.54
N GLU A 113 19.19 0.94 5.03
CA GLU A 113 18.29 1.35 6.09
C GLU A 113 16.86 1.62 5.57
N TRP A 114 15.87 1.20 6.34
CA TRP A 114 14.48 1.57 6.10
C TRP A 114 14.28 3.06 6.34
N THR A 115 13.82 3.74 5.30
CA THR A 115 13.58 5.18 5.26
C THR A 115 12.08 5.47 5.27
N TYR A 116 11.68 6.44 6.08
CA TYR A 116 10.31 6.93 6.15
C TYR A 116 10.02 7.90 5.00
N ALA A 117 8.85 7.76 4.39
CA ALA A 117 8.22 8.73 3.49
C ALA A 117 6.80 9.03 3.95
N HIS A 118 6.40 10.29 3.81
CA HIS A 118 5.04 10.71 4.08
C HIS A 118 4.13 10.26 2.93
N PHE A 119 3.03 9.57 3.25
CA PHE A 119 2.02 9.20 2.28
C PHE A 119 0.67 9.83 2.66
N SER A 120 -0.03 10.44 1.70
CA SER A 120 -1.35 11.01 1.95
C SER A 120 -2.36 10.65 0.88
N ILE A 121 -3.62 10.51 1.28
CA ILE A 121 -4.77 10.35 0.40
C ILE A 121 -5.67 11.57 0.59
N HIS A 122 -6.02 12.25 -0.49
CA HIS A 122 -6.93 13.40 -0.49
C HIS A 122 -8.25 13.02 -1.15
N PHE A 123 -9.29 12.79 -0.34
CA PHE A 123 -10.52 12.15 -0.79
C PHE A 123 -11.30 12.95 -1.82
N GLN A 124 -11.47 14.26 -1.59
CA GLN A 124 -12.19 15.13 -2.54
C GLN A 124 -11.46 15.30 -3.87
N LYS A 125 -10.12 15.31 -3.84
CA LYS A 125 -9.29 15.45 -5.05
C LYS A 125 -9.12 14.13 -5.80
N LYS A 126 -9.53 13.00 -5.18
CA LYS A 126 -9.24 11.64 -5.65
C LYS A 126 -7.77 11.44 -6.01
N LYS A 127 -6.88 11.98 -5.16
CA LYS A 127 -5.42 11.96 -5.36
C LYS A 127 -4.69 11.37 -4.16
N MET A 128 -3.62 10.65 -4.43
CA MET A 128 -2.66 10.17 -3.45
C MET A 128 -1.31 10.84 -3.68
N PHE A 129 -0.53 11.06 -2.62
CA PHE A 129 0.77 11.71 -2.68
C PHE A 129 1.83 10.92 -1.89
N ILE A 130 3.04 10.90 -2.43
CA ILE A 130 4.28 10.46 -1.76
C ILE A 130 5.18 11.68 -1.60
N SER A 131 5.58 11.95 -0.36
CA SER A 131 6.39 13.10 0.05
C SER A 131 5.80 14.46 -0.38
N GLY A 132 4.48 14.53 -0.61
CA GLY A 132 3.77 15.75 -1.00
C GLY A 132 3.92 16.17 -2.47
N GLU A 133 4.89 15.63 -3.20
CA GLU A 133 5.24 16.09 -4.55
C GLU A 133 4.87 15.11 -5.66
N ARG A 134 4.98 13.80 -5.39
CA ARG A 134 4.68 12.76 -6.37
C ARG A 134 3.26 12.30 -6.18
N SER A 135 2.44 12.32 -7.22
CA SER A 135 1.01 12.07 -7.10
C SER A 135 0.48 11.06 -8.10
N LYS A 136 -0.63 10.43 -7.73
CA LYS A 136 -1.43 9.54 -8.59
C LYS A 136 -2.91 9.80 -8.32
N ASP A 137 -3.72 9.79 -9.36
CA ASP A 137 -5.18 9.78 -9.22
C ASP A 137 -5.66 8.38 -8.80
N TYR A 138 -6.83 8.29 -8.17
CA TYR A 138 -7.45 7.01 -7.85
C TYR A 138 -8.97 7.04 -8.07
N SER A 139 -9.53 5.90 -8.45
CA SER A 139 -10.97 5.67 -8.51
C SER A 139 -11.45 5.03 -7.21
N ASP A 140 -12.69 5.34 -6.81
CA ASP A 140 -13.29 4.66 -5.66
C ASP A 140 -13.55 3.19 -6.03
N PRO A 141 -13.26 2.23 -5.13
CA PRO A 141 -13.46 0.80 -5.38
C PRO A 141 -14.89 0.44 -5.85
N ALA A 142 -15.88 1.24 -5.47
CA ALA A 142 -17.29 1.03 -5.83
C ALA A 142 -17.63 1.34 -7.30
N THR A 143 -16.71 1.92 -8.08
CA THR A 143 -16.99 2.35 -9.46
C THR A 143 -16.63 1.29 -10.52
N GLU A 144 -15.88 0.24 -10.16
CA GLU A 144 -15.47 -0.81 -11.10
C GLU A 144 -16.51 -1.92 -11.28
N ILE A 145 -17.52 -2.00 -10.41
CA ILE A 145 -18.62 -2.98 -10.51
C ILE A 145 -19.80 -2.51 -11.38
N ALA A 146 -19.67 -1.37 -12.06
CA ALA A 146 -20.74 -0.75 -12.84
C ALA A 146 -20.46 -0.61 -14.34
N ASN A 147 -19.40 -1.22 -14.87
CA ASN A 147 -19.09 -1.25 -16.31
C ASN A 147 -18.96 -2.68 -16.84
#